data_AF-A0AB34HBG7-F1
#
_entry.id   AF-A0AB34HBG7-F1
#
_cell.length_a   1.000
_cell.length_b   1.000
_cell.length_c   1.000
_cell.angle_alpha   90.00
_cell.angle_beta   90.00
_cell.angle_gamma   90.00
#
_symmetry.space_group_name_H-M   'P 1'
#
loop_
_entity.id
_entity.type
_entity.pdbx_description
1 polymer ?
#
loop_
_entity_poly.entity_id
_entity_poly.type
_entity_poly.pdbx_seq_one_letter_code
_entity_poly.pdbx_strand_id
1 'polypeptide(L)'
;MEGICWPCNEEKEVPGNAPLLAQEGKAMQRPEAGKPIIKFNHCQKYIYSFSVPPCCPLCRQDVGSRKLEEAPVSIPNPFTDGHQEECSFLLRPTQGTFLREYDGRSDLHVGITNTKGVVYNYTVHGVQRDEAGWEQSVSVPLLQPGTFGLMDQWDQYLEDFSTTGAWLPHRYEEDHHNCYSYALKFINCVLATEGEERLDREEFTEKFVIPRTRKASKYITLYRVIEEHGFYVIDPPGPQTGPAVVISQRYRGLLDQVPRVDILAVAYGGHTSEPPYSSCGASHPLNSEAATG
;
A
#
# COMPACT_ATOMS: atom_id res chain seq x y z
N MET A 1 -47.79 -49.92 6.33
CA MET A 1 -46.45 -49.31 6.19
C MET A 1 -46.61 -47.87 6.67
N GLU A 2 -46.91 -47.58 7.93
CA GLU A 2 -46.13 -47.89 9.16
C GLU A 2 -44.66 -47.61 8.89
N GLY A 3 -44.08 -46.49 9.32
CA GLY A 3 -43.85 -46.04 10.70
C GLY A 3 -42.33 -45.75 10.75
N ILE A 4 -41.77 -44.79 11.48
CA ILE A 4 -41.87 -44.53 12.91
C ILE A 4 -41.18 -43.17 13.13
N CYS A 5 -41.86 -42.28 13.86
CA CYS A 5 -41.28 -41.15 14.55
C CYS A 5 -40.62 -41.68 15.84
N TRP A 6 -39.43 -41.19 16.23
CA TRP A 6 -38.90 -41.43 17.59
C TRP A 6 -38.45 -40.11 18.24
N PRO A 7 -38.75 -39.89 19.54
CA PRO A 7 -38.73 -38.57 20.18
C PRO A 7 -37.57 -38.38 21.18
N CYS A 8 -37.55 -37.18 21.78
CA CYS A 8 -36.72 -36.68 22.87
C CYS A 8 -36.46 -37.65 24.04
N ASN A 9 -35.34 -37.41 24.74
CA ASN A 9 -35.33 -37.52 26.20
C ASN A 9 -34.49 -36.40 26.83
N GLU A 10 -35.09 -35.79 27.84
CA GLU A 10 -34.60 -34.75 28.74
C GLU A 10 -33.80 -35.35 29.93
N GLU A 11 -32.93 -34.49 30.47
CA GLU A 11 -32.46 -34.39 31.86
C GLU A 11 -31.44 -35.40 32.44
N LYS A 12 -30.26 -34.86 32.80
CA LYS A 12 -29.77 -34.75 34.19
C LYS A 12 -28.54 -33.82 34.30
N GLU A 13 -28.67 -32.73 35.05
CA GLU A 13 -27.58 -31.99 35.72
C GLU A 13 -26.88 -32.92 36.74
N VAL A 14 -25.65 -32.74 37.28
CA VAL A 14 -24.96 -31.60 37.93
C VAL A 14 -23.44 -31.98 38.13
N PRO A 15 -22.56 -31.26 38.87
CA PRO A 15 -21.56 -30.26 38.46
C PRO A 15 -20.08 -30.70 38.59
N GLY A 16 -19.14 -29.90 38.06
CA GLY A 16 -17.70 -30.12 38.36
C GLY A 16 -16.74 -29.11 37.74
N ASN A 17 -16.55 -27.99 38.44
CA ASN A 17 -15.37 -27.13 38.56
C ASN A 17 -14.19 -27.22 37.54
N ALA A 18 -13.83 -26.03 37.06
CA ALA A 18 -12.47 -25.46 36.94
C ALA A 18 -12.01 -25.07 35.52
N PRO A 19 -11.23 -23.97 35.41
CA PRO A 19 -11.30 -23.05 34.28
C PRO A 19 -10.21 -23.32 33.23
N LEU A 20 -10.58 -23.26 31.95
CA LEU A 20 -9.60 -23.18 30.87
C LEU A 20 -9.29 -21.70 30.60
N LEU A 21 -8.26 -21.26 31.34
CA LEU A 21 -7.21 -20.34 30.95
C LEU A 21 -7.54 -19.35 29.83
N ALA A 22 -7.63 -18.09 30.26
CA ALA A 22 -7.40 -16.91 29.44
C ALA A 22 -6.21 -17.15 28.50
N GLN A 23 -6.47 -17.23 27.20
CA GLN A 23 -5.43 -16.97 26.23
C GLN A 23 -5.22 -15.46 26.22
N GLU A 24 -4.07 -15.10 26.76
CA GLU A 24 -3.53 -13.76 26.84
C GLU A 24 -3.70 -13.07 25.50
N GLY A 25 -4.42 -11.95 25.52
CA GLY A 25 -4.41 -10.99 24.45
C GLY A 25 -2.96 -10.59 24.21
N LYS A 26 -2.36 -11.14 23.16
CA LYS A 26 -1.12 -10.61 22.60
C LYS A 26 -1.46 -9.17 22.25
N ALA A 27 -1.04 -8.24 23.10
CA ALA A 27 -1.18 -6.82 22.85
C ALA A 27 -0.68 -6.60 21.44
N MET A 28 -1.59 -6.30 20.52
CA MET A 28 -1.26 -5.97 19.15
C MET A 28 -0.42 -4.71 19.28
N GLN A 29 0.90 -4.87 19.19
CA GLN A 29 1.82 -3.75 19.25
C GLN A 29 1.38 -2.84 18.12
N ARG A 30 0.91 -1.64 18.47
CA ARG A 30 0.63 -0.60 17.49
C ARG A 30 1.82 -0.56 16.53
N PRO A 31 1.63 -0.69 15.21
CA PRO A 31 2.72 -0.55 14.27
C PRO A 31 3.44 0.76 14.57
N GLU A 32 4.73 0.70 14.93
CA GLU A 32 5.48 1.91 15.26
C GLU A 32 5.38 2.87 14.08
N ALA A 33 4.65 3.98 14.25
CA ALA A 33 4.68 5.08 13.32
C ALA A 33 6.13 5.54 13.24
N GLY A 34 6.78 5.33 12.09
CA GLY A 34 8.20 5.59 11.91
C GLY A 34 8.60 7.00 12.37
N LYS A 35 9.88 7.18 12.71
CA LYS A 35 10.39 8.48 13.20
C LYS A 35 10.13 9.58 12.15
N PRO A 36 9.65 10.77 12.55
CA PRO A 36 9.37 11.84 11.61
C PRO A 36 10.65 12.27 10.89
N ILE A 37 10.57 12.45 9.57
CA ILE A 37 11.67 12.97 8.77
C ILE A 37 11.60 14.50 8.78
N ILE A 38 12.70 15.15 9.11
CA ILE A 38 12.84 16.60 9.12
C ILE A 38 13.82 16.99 8.03
N LYS A 39 13.48 18.03 7.27
CA LYS A 39 14.37 18.70 6.33
C LYS A 39 14.87 20.00 6.94
N PHE A 40 16.16 20.27 6.81
CA PHE A 40 16.74 21.58 7.09
C PHE A 40 17.80 21.97 6.07
N ASN A 41 18.13 23.26 6.03
CA ASN A 41 19.12 23.79 5.11
C ASN A 41 20.41 24.09 5.87
N HIS A 42 21.55 23.66 5.33
CA HIS A 42 22.88 24.03 5.80
C HIS A 42 23.90 23.77 4.68
N CYS A 43 25.04 24.48 4.66
CA CYS A 43 26.06 24.29 3.61
C CYS A 43 25.52 24.47 2.17
N GLN A 44 24.46 25.27 2.00
CA GLN A 44 23.74 25.41 0.72
C GLN A 44 23.14 24.07 0.23
N LYS A 45 22.83 23.14 1.15
CA LYS A 45 22.25 21.83 0.89
C LYS A 45 20.97 21.60 1.68
N TYR A 46 20.12 20.72 1.16
CA TYR A 46 19.00 20.15 1.89
C TYR A 46 19.46 18.91 2.62
N ILE A 47 19.36 18.91 3.94
CA ILE A 47 19.74 17.80 4.82
C ILE A 47 18.48 17.25 5.45
N TYR A 48 18.31 15.94 5.41
CA TYR A 48 17.19 15.21 5.96
C TYR A 48 17.67 14.29 7.09
N SER A 49 16.96 14.25 8.21
CA SER A 49 17.27 13.40 9.36
C SER A 49 16.03 13.20 10.24
N PHE A 50 16.10 12.33 11.26
CA PHE A 50 15.00 12.15 12.22
C PHE A 50 14.89 13.25 13.28
N SER A 51 15.97 14.02 13.47
CA SER A 51 16.04 15.17 14.36
C SER A 51 17.09 16.14 13.85
N VAL A 52 16.94 17.43 14.15
CA VAL A 52 17.98 18.43 13.82
C VAL A 52 19.19 18.19 14.73
N PRO A 53 20.37 17.83 14.19
CA PRO A 53 21.55 17.63 15.01
C PRO A 53 22.08 18.98 15.53
N PRO A 54 22.80 19.01 16.67
CA PRO A 54 23.43 20.24 17.17
C PRO A 54 24.47 20.78 16.18
N CYS A 55 25.28 19.89 15.59
CA CYS A 55 26.30 20.23 14.59
C CYS A 55 25.96 19.60 13.23
N CYS A 56 26.24 20.34 12.16
CA CYS A 56 25.99 19.90 10.79
C CYS A 56 26.83 18.66 10.46
N PRO A 57 26.25 17.58 9.90
CA PRO A 57 27.00 16.36 9.58
C PRO A 57 28.05 16.57 8.48
N LEU A 58 27.96 17.66 7.71
CA LEU A 58 28.87 17.96 6.60
C LEU A 58 30.06 18.84 7.01
N CYS A 59 29.83 19.95 7.71
CA CYS A 59 30.88 20.91 8.06
C CYS A 59 31.19 20.99 9.55
N ARG A 60 30.47 20.24 10.39
CA ARG A 60 30.61 20.19 11.87
C ARG A 60 30.36 21.52 12.59
N GLN A 61 29.85 22.54 11.92
CA GLN A 61 29.45 23.81 12.53
C GLN A 61 28.06 23.71 13.17
N ASP A 62 27.77 24.59 14.13
CA ASP A 62 26.47 24.66 14.77
C ASP A 62 25.35 24.93 13.77
N VAL A 63 24.26 24.18 13.91
CA VAL A 63 23.06 24.32 13.10
C VAL A 63 22.15 25.46 13.62
N GLY A 64 22.47 25.97 14.81
CA GLY A 64 21.68 26.90 15.62
C GLY A 64 22.02 28.36 15.41
N SER A 65 21.53 28.95 14.32
CA SER A 65 21.33 30.40 14.20
C SER A 65 20.41 30.63 13.00
N ARG A 66 19.09 30.50 13.20
CA ARG A 66 18.16 30.46 12.06
C ARG A 66 17.21 31.65 12.11
N LYS A 67 17.15 32.35 10.99
CA LYS A 67 16.00 33.18 10.65
C LYS A 67 14.80 32.26 10.42
N LEU A 68 13.57 32.78 10.52
CA LEU A 68 12.35 31.97 10.43
C LEU A 68 12.26 31.20 9.10
N GLU A 69 12.76 31.79 8.01
CA GLU A 69 12.82 31.18 6.68
C GLU A 69 13.75 29.96 6.57
N GLU A 70 14.63 29.75 7.54
CA GLU A 70 15.56 28.62 7.60
C GLU A 70 15.09 27.56 8.58
N ALA A 71 13.90 27.69 9.18
CA ALA A 71 13.37 26.73 10.14
C ALA A 71 13.31 25.31 9.55
N PRO A 72 13.66 24.28 10.34
CA PRO A 72 13.46 22.89 9.93
C PRO A 72 11.98 22.62 9.63
N VAL A 73 11.71 21.87 8.56
CA VAL A 73 10.34 21.49 8.17
C VAL A 73 10.16 19.98 8.30
N SER A 74 9.01 19.56 8.82
CA SER A 74 8.64 18.14 8.83
C SER A 74 8.23 17.71 7.43
N ILE A 75 8.73 16.56 6.99
CA ILE A 75 8.30 15.93 5.75
C ILE A 75 7.04 15.10 6.07
N PRO A 76 5.89 15.40 5.44
CA PRO A 76 4.64 14.69 5.72
C PRO A 76 4.79 13.19 5.46
N ASN A 77 4.42 12.38 6.44
CA ASN A 77 4.31 10.94 6.30
C ASN A 77 3.16 10.61 5.33
N PRO A 78 3.41 9.86 4.24
CA PRO A 78 2.35 9.46 3.30
C PRO A 78 1.49 8.30 3.82
N PHE A 79 1.88 7.68 4.94
CA PHE A 79 1.11 6.64 5.60
C PHE A 79 0.24 7.24 6.70
N THR A 80 -1.02 6.84 6.70
CA THR A 80 -2.04 7.25 7.66
C THR A 80 -2.59 6.02 8.37
N ASP A 81 -3.25 6.26 9.50
CA ASP A 81 -4.08 5.25 10.13
C ASP A 81 -5.38 5.14 9.34
N GLY A 82 -5.52 4.06 8.55
CA GLY A 82 -6.69 3.82 7.72
C GLY A 82 -7.99 3.76 8.52
N HIS A 83 -7.94 3.43 9.81
CA HIS A 83 -9.10 3.43 10.69
C HIS A 83 -9.51 4.84 11.17
N GLN A 84 -8.77 5.86 10.77
CA GLN A 84 -9.12 7.28 10.95
C GLN A 84 -9.56 7.94 9.62
N GLU A 85 -9.53 7.19 8.51
CA GLU A 85 -9.90 7.69 7.19
C GLU A 85 -11.34 7.32 6.87
N GLU A 86 -12.12 8.30 6.45
CA GLU A 86 -13.52 8.13 6.08
C GLU A 86 -13.64 7.99 4.55
N CYS A 87 -14.52 7.10 4.09
CA CYS A 87 -14.90 6.97 2.68
C CYS A 87 -13.70 6.96 1.71
N SER A 88 -12.71 6.13 2.02
CA SER A 88 -11.40 6.14 1.36
C SER A 88 -11.01 4.78 0.82
N PHE A 89 -10.32 4.79 -0.31
CA PHE A 89 -9.61 3.63 -0.83
C PHE A 89 -8.25 3.55 -0.16
N LEU A 90 -7.98 2.43 0.51
CA LEU A 90 -6.75 2.19 1.23
C LEU A 90 -5.88 1.18 0.51
N LEU A 91 -4.55 1.37 0.61
CA LEU A 91 -3.55 0.39 0.23
C LEU A 91 -2.66 0.08 1.42
N ARG A 92 -2.33 -1.20 1.60
CA ARG A 92 -1.31 -1.66 2.54
C ARG A 92 -0.47 -2.78 1.93
N PRO A 93 0.77 -3.02 2.39
CA PRO A 93 1.47 -4.24 2.01
C PRO A 93 0.73 -5.46 2.57
N THR A 94 0.74 -6.56 1.81
CA THR A 94 0.20 -7.85 2.26
C THR A 94 0.95 -8.41 3.48
N GLN A 95 2.25 -8.13 3.57
CA GLN A 95 3.12 -8.56 4.66
C GLN A 95 3.95 -7.39 5.21
N GLY A 96 4.03 -7.30 6.54
CA GLY A 96 4.82 -6.28 7.23
C GLY A 96 4.32 -4.86 7.00
N THR A 97 5.26 -3.92 6.94
CA THR A 97 5.05 -2.47 6.89
C THR A 97 5.71 -1.87 5.66
N PHE A 98 5.21 -0.72 5.21
CA PHE A 98 5.83 0.02 4.11
C PHE A 98 7.28 0.46 4.42
N LEU A 99 7.56 0.84 5.66
CA LEU A 99 8.87 1.38 6.04
C LEU A 99 9.94 0.30 6.19
N ARG A 100 9.60 -0.89 6.68
CA ARG A 100 10.59 -1.93 6.99
C ARG A 100 10.62 -3.06 5.99
N GLU A 101 9.51 -3.75 5.76
CA GLU A 101 9.49 -5.00 4.99
C GLU A 101 9.18 -4.81 3.50
N TYR A 102 8.43 -3.77 3.12
CA TYR A 102 8.02 -3.59 1.72
C TYR A 102 9.21 -3.31 0.80
N ASP A 103 9.47 -4.19 -0.16
CA ASP A 103 10.60 -4.10 -1.10
C ASP A 103 10.22 -3.45 -2.44
N GLY A 104 8.95 -3.08 -2.61
CA GLY A 104 8.42 -2.53 -3.85
C GLY A 104 7.99 -3.57 -4.89
N ARG A 105 8.07 -4.85 -4.56
CA ARG A 105 7.65 -5.99 -5.38
C ARG A 105 6.59 -6.84 -4.70
N SER A 106 6.50 -6.82 -3.36
CA SER A 106 5.42 -7.47 -2.63
C SER A 106 4.04 -6.99 -3.08
N ASP A 107 3.07 -7.90 -3.10
CA ASP A 107 1.69 -7.54 -3.42
C ASP A 107 1.12 -6.56 -2.39
N LEU A 108 0.29 -5.65 -2.88
CA LEU A 108 -0.49 -4.74 -2.04
C LEU A 108 -1.91 -5.25 -1.90
N HIS A 109 -2.45 -5.11 -0.70
CA HIS A 109 -3.85 -5.36 -0.40
C HIS A 109 -4.61 -4.03 -0.35
N VAL A 110 -5.87 -4.05 -0.79
CA VAL A 110 -6.71 -2.86 -0.84
C VAL A 110 -8.06 -3.06 -0.17
N GLY A 111 -8.62 -1.95 0.31
CA GLY A 111 -9.90 -1.93 1.02
C GLY A 111 -10.58 -0.58 0.93
N ILE A 112 -11.85 -0.54 1.31
CA ILE A 112 -12.67 0.66 1.34
C ILE A 112 -13.08 0.93 2.79
N THR A 113 -12.85 2.15 3.29
CA THR A 113 -13.32 2.53 4.62
C THR A 113 -14.77 2.96 4.59
N ASN A 114 -15.53 2.60 5.62
CA ASN A 114 -16.79 3.25 5.93
C ASN A 114 -16.56 4.61 6.63
N THR A 115 -17.62 5.30 7.03
CA THR A 115 -17.53 6.60 7.73
C THR A 115 -16.97 6.52 9.15
N LYS A 116 -16.75 5.31 9.68
CA LYS A 116 -16.22 5.07 11.03
C LYS A 116 -14.82 4.46 11.02
N GLY A 117 -14.20 4.31 9.85
CA GLY A 117 -12.89 3.69 9.69
C GLY A 117 -12.87 2.15 9.73
N VAL A 118 -14.01 1.47 9.66
CA VAL A 118 -14.04 0.02 9.42
C VAL A 118 -13.67 -0.24 7.96
N VAL A 119 -12.70 -1.12 7.71
CA VAL A 119 -12.18 -1.39 6.38
C VAL A 119 -12.80 -2.64 5.79
N TYR A 120 -13.59 -2.44 4.75
CA TYR A 120 -14.17 -3.52 3.95
C TYR A 120 -13.18 -3.95 2.89
N ASN A 121 -12.80 -5.24 2.90
CA ASN A 121 -11.84 -5.78 1.95
C ASN A 121 -12.20 -7.21 1.54
N TYR A 122 -11.93 -7.56 0.28
CA TYR A 122 -12.27 -8.88 -0.25
C TYR A 122 -11.05 -9.78 -0.28
N THR A 123 -11.19 -10.97 0.30
CA THR A 123 -10.10 -11.96 0.42
C THR A 123 -10.60 -13.33 -0.03
N VAL A 124 -9.72 -14.33 -0.02
CA VAL A 124 -10.08 -15.74 -0.18
C VAL A 124 -11.17 -16.22 0.79
N HIS A 125 -11.41 -15.49 1.89
CA HIS A 125 -12.43 -15.78 2.89
C HIS A 125 -13.72 -14.96 2.71
N GLY A 126 -13.88 -14.28 1.57
CA GLY A 126 -15.01 -13.38 1.35
C GLY A 126 -14.73 -11.95 1.80
N VAL A 127 -15.77 -11.12 1.85
CA VAL A 127 -15.66 -9.73 2.34
C VAL A 127 -15.46 -9.73 3.86
N GLN A 128 -14.34 -9.14 4.28
CA GLN A 128 -13.98 -8.90 5.68
C GLN A 128 -14.34 -7.46 6.09
N ARG A 129 -14.49 -7.25 7.40
CA ARG A 129 -14.69 -5.94 8.03
C ARG A 129 -13.62 -5.80 9.10
N ASP A 130 -12.50 -5.20 8.72
CA ASP A 130 -11.35 -5.09 9.59
C ASP A 130 -11.43 -3.79 10.40
N GLU A 131 -11.31 -3.90 11.72
CA GLU A 131 -11.18 -2.78 12.64
C GLU A 131 -9.72 -2.55 13.07
N ALA A 132 -8.79 -3.34 12.56
CA ALA A 132 -7.36 -3.22 12.79
C ALA A 132 -6.56 -3.76 11.59
N GLY A 133 -5.26 -3.47 11.54
CA GLY A 133 -4.34 -3.94 10.49
C GLY A 133 -4.20 -3.02 9.28
N TRP A 134 -4.84 -1.85 9.31
CA TRP A 134 -4.74 -0.80 8.30
C TRP A 134 -4.12 0.50 8.85
N GLU A 135 -3.43 0.45 9.99
CA GLU A 135 -2.85 1.63 10.66
C GLU A 135 -1.64 2.24 9.92
N GLN A 136 -1.12 1.55 8.90
CA GLN A 136 -0.05 2.03 8.03
C GLN A 136 -0.45 1.92 6.56
N SER A 137 -1.51 2.63 6.21
CA SER A 137 -2.08 2.61 4.87
C SER A 137 -1.75 3.87 4.08
N VAL A 138 -1.71 3.72 2.75
CA VAL A 138 -1.81 4.85 1.82
C VAL A 138 -3.31 5.07 1.56
N SER A 139 -3.80 6.27 1.84
CA SER A 139 -5.21 6.65 1.64
C SER A 139 -5.41 7.43 0.34
N VAL A 140 -6.50 7.13 -0.35
CA VAL A 140 -7.09 7.86 -1.48
C VAL A 140 -8.53 8.21 -1.11
N PRO A 141 -8.84 9.45 -0.71
CA PRO A 141 -10.21 9.88 -0.44
C PRO A 141 -11.07 9.74 -1.70
N LEU A 142 -12.25 9.12 -1.55
CA LEU A 142 -13.16 8.87 -2.68
C LEU A 142 -14.24 9.95 -2.78
N LEU A 143 -14.56 10.62 -1.67
CA LEU A 143 -15.53 11.71 -1.64
C LEU A 143 -14.83 13.06 -1.78
N GLN A 144 -15.43 13.94 -2.59
CA GLN A 144 -14.98 15.32 -2.70
C GLN A 144 -15.54 16.17 -1.56
N PRO A 145 -14.85 17.25 -1.14
CA PRO A 145 -15.40 18.18 -0.16
C PRO A 145 -16.76 18.71 -0.63
N GLY A 146 -17.81 18.47 0.16
CA GLY A 146 -19.18 18.94 -0.13
C GLY A 146 -20.18 17.87 -0.55
N THR A 147 -19.80 16.60 -0.73
CA THR A 147 -20.70 15.49 -1.07
C THR A 147 -21.41 14.90 0.17
N PHE A 148 -22.07 15.74 0.97
CA PHE A 148 -22.68 15.34 2.24
C PHE A 148 -23.76 14.26 2.09
N GLY A 149 -24.60 14.36 1.04
CA GLY A 149 -25.70 13.40 0.84
C GLY A 149 -25.24 11.98 0.46
N LEU A 150 -24.05 11.84 -0.13
CA LEU A 150 -23.44 10.54 -0.41
C LEU A 150 -22.77 9.98 0.84
N MET A 151 -22.15 10.84 1.65
CA MET A 151 -21.57 10.45 2.94
C MET A 151 -22.61 9.84 3.88
N ASP A 152 -23.82 10.40 3.93
CA ASP A 152 -24.93 9.89 4.77
C ASP A 152 -25.38 8.47 4.40
N GLN A 153 -25.18 8.06 3.15
CA GLN A 153 -25.60 6.76 2.61
C GLN A 153 -24.44 5.79 2.38
N TRP A 154 -23.21 6.26 2.56
CA TRP A 154 -21.99 5.53 2.23
C TRP A 154 -21.92 4.15 2.91
N ASP A 155 -22.14 4.13 4.23
CA ASP A 155 -22.09 2.90 5.03
C ASP A 155 -23.12 1.87 4.55
N GLN A 156 -24.34 2.34 4.25
CA GLN A 156 -25.43 1.47 3.79
C GLN A 156 -25.10 0.90 2.40
N TYR A 157 -24.62 1.73 1.47
CA TYR A 157 -24.21 1.28 0.14
C TYR A 157 -23.07 0.27 0.20
N LEU A 158 -22.07 0.53 1.05
CA LEU A 158 -20.93 -0.37 1.22
C LEU A 158 -21.39 -1.71 1.81
N GLU A 159 -22.27 -1.70 2.81
CA GLU A 159 -22.82 -2.91 3.42
C GLU A 159 -23.69 -3.72 2.44
N ASP A 160 -24.62 -3.08 1.73
CA ASP A 160 -25.49 -3.75 0.75
C ASP A 160 -24.66 -4.35 -0.39
N PHE A 161 -23.67 -3.60 -0.89
CA PHE A 161 -22.75 -4.10 -1.90
C PHE A 161 -21.95 -5.32 -1.41
N SER A 162 -21.46 -5.27 -0.18
CA SER A 162 -20.61 -6.30 0.45
C SER A 162 -21.35 -7.59 0.72
N THR A 163 -22.67 -7.53 0.93
CA THR A 163 -23.50 -8.70 1.21
C THR A 163 -24.05 -9.37 -0.04
N THR A 164 -23.80 -8.81 -1.23
CA THR A 164 -24.20 -9.45 -2.49
C THR A 164 -23.47 -10.78 -2.70
N GLY A 165 -24.17 -11.73 -3.34
CA GLY A 165 -23.60 -13.04 -3.68
C GLY A 165 -22.41 -13.00 -4.65
N ALA A 166 -22.06 -11.82 -5.19
CA ALA A 166 -20.89 -11.62 -6.04
C ALA A 166 -19.56 -11.79 -5.29
N TRP A 167 -19.55 -11.57 -3.97
CA TRP A 167 -18.33 -11.52 -3.15
C TRP A 167 -18.24 -12.67 -2.14
N LEU A 168 -18.79 -13.83 -2.52
CA LEU A 168 -18.65 -15.05 -1.74
C LEU A 168 -17.21 -15.61 -1.83
N PRO A 169 -16.73 -16.33 -0.80
CA PRO A 169 -15.34 -16.85 -0.77
C PRO A 169 -14.98 -17.69 -2.00
N HIS A 170 -15.86 -18.57 -2.43
CA HIS A 170 -15.64 -19.48 -3.58
C HIS A 170 -15.59 -18.78 -4.95
N ARG A 171 -15.91 -17.48 -5.01
CA ARG A 171 -15.80 -16.67 -6.22
C ARG A 171 -14.47 -15.94 -6.33
N TYR A 172 -13.66 -15.96 -5.28
CA TYR A 172 -12.38 -15.27 -5.26
C TYR A 172 -11.45 -15.86 -6.32
N GLU A 173 -10.84 -14.97 -7.10
CA GLU A 173 -9.90 -15.32 -8.16
C GLU A 173 -8.83 -14.21 -8.21
N GLU A 174 -7.57 -14.60 -8.06
CA GLU A 174 -6.46 -13.68 -7.76
C GLU A 174 -6.29 -12.62 -8.87
N ASP A 175 -6.52 -12.95 -10.13
CA ASP A 175 -6.19 -12.04 -11.24
C ASP A 175 -7.37 -11.12 -11.62
N HIS A 176 -8.60 -11.63 -11.58
CA HIS A 176 -9.79 -10.95 -12.12
C HIS A 176 -10.91 -10.71 -11.09
N HIS A 177 -10.92 -11.41 -9.96
CA HIS A 177 -11.96 -11.27 -8.92
C HIS A 177 -11.36 -11.24 -7.51
N ASN A 178 -10.64 -10.17 -7.22
CA ASN A 178 -9.81 -9.97 -6.04
C ASN A 178 -10.19 -8.69 -5.25
N CYS A 179 -9.37 -8.32 -4.28
CA CYS A 179 -9.55 -7.11 -3.45
C CYS A 179 -9.65 -5.82 -4.27
N TYR A 180 -8.89 -5.72 -5.36
CA TYR A 180 -8.88 -4.55 -6.23
C TYR A 180 -10.15 -4.46 -7.06
N SER A 181 -10.58 -5.55 -7.71
CA SER A 181 -11.83 -5.55 -8.47
C SER A 181 -13.04 -5.30 -7.58
N TYR A 182 -13.02 -5.78 -6.34
CA TYR A 182 -14.01 -5.45 -5.31
C TYR A 182 -14.11 -3.94 -5.08
N ALA A 183 -12.99 -3.31 -4.73
CA ALA A 183 -12.93 -1.90 -4.42
C ALA A 183 -13.33 -1.03 -5.64
N LEU A 184 -12.79 -1.33 -6.83
CA LEU A 184 -13.11 -0.59 -8.05
C LEU A 184 -14.58 -0.75 -8.47
N LYS A 185 -15.16 -1.94 -8.28
CA LYS A 185 -16.57 -2.18 -8.60
C LYS A 185 -17.48 -1.37 -7.69
N PHE A 186 -17.17 -1.29 -6.39
CA PHE A 186 -17.89 -0.43 -5.45
C PHE A 186 -17.79 1.05 -5.84
N ILE A 187 -16.58 1.55 -6.11
CA ILE A 187 -16.34 2.93 -6.56
C ILE A 187 -17.19 3.24 -7.80
N ASN A 188 -17.21 2.34 -8.77
CA ASN A 188 -18.01 2.51 -9.98
C ASN A 188 -19.53 2.44 -9.76
N CYS A 189 -20.01 1.78 -8.72
CA CYS A 189 -21.41 1.82 -8.32
C CYS A 189 -21.78 3.19 -7.73
N VAL A 190 -20.86 3.76 -6.93
CA VAL A 190 -21.01 5.12 -6.39
C VAL A 190 -20.99 6.16 -7.51
N LEU A 191 -20.00 6.13 -8.41
CA LEU A 191 -19.92 7.04 -9.56
C LEU A 191 -21.19 6.99 -10.43
N ALA A 192 -21.70 5.78 -10.70
CA ALA A 192 -22.95 5.62 -11.45
C ALA A 192 -24.17 6.25 -10.74
N THR A 193 -24.17 6.26 -9.40
CA THR A 193 -25.24 6.90 -8.60
C THR A 193 -25.12 8.42 -8.66
N GLU A 194 -23.91 8.95 -8.76
CA GLU A 194 -23.63 10.39 -8.94
C GLU A 194 -23.79 10.85 -10.40
N GLY A 195 -24.02 9.94 -11.34
CA GLY A 195 -24.14 10.25 -12.78
C GLY A 195 -22.80 10.46 -13.49
N GLU A 196 -21.71 10.02 -12.86
CA GLU A 196 -20.34 10.13 -13.36
C GLU A 196 -19.94 8.92 -14.23
N GLU A 197 -18.93 9.12 -15.08
CA GLU A 197 -18.39 8.05 -15.91
C GLU A 197 -17.67 6.98 -15.06
N ARG A 198 -17.79 5.72 -15.49
CA ARG A 198 -17.11 4.60 -14.83
C ARG A 198 -15.64 4.61 -15.19
N LEU A 199 -14.80 4.31 -14.21
CA LEU A 199 -13.36 4.17 -14.37
C LEU A 199 -12.99 2.72 -14.60
N ASP A 200 -12.08 2.45 -15.53
CA ASP A 200 -11.41 1.16 -15.61
C ASP A 200 -10.23 1.08 -14.60
N ARG A 201 -9.57 -0.08 -14.56
CA ARG A 201 -8.48 -0.35 -13.60
C ARG A 201 -7.29 0.54 -13.87
N GLU A 202 -6.93 0.70 -15.13
CA GLU A 202 -5.80 1.49 -15.58
C GLU A 202 -6.02 2.96 -15.25
N GLU A 203 -7.20 3.48 -15.57
CA GLU A 203 -7.59 4.86 -15.33
C GLU A 203 -7.61 5.21 -13.84
N PHE A 204 -8.25 4.38 -13.00
CA PHE A 204 -8.26 4.61 -11.57
C PHE A 204 -6.85 4.56 -10.98
N THR A 205 -6.05 3.58 -11.43
CA THR A 205 -4.67 3.42 -10.95
C THR A 205 -3.80 4.62 -11.30
N GLU A 206 -3.79 5.02 -12.57
CA GLU A 206 -2.98 6.14 -13.06
C GLU A 206 -3.38 7.47 -12.43
N LYS A 207 -4.69 7.74 -12.33
CA LYS A 207 -5.17 9.02 -11.80
C LYS A 207 -5.03 9.13 -10.28
N PHE A 208 -5.30 8.07 -9.54
CA PHE A 208 -5.48 8.17 -8.08
C PHE A 208 -4.45 7.40 -7.26
N VAL A 209 -4.07 6.20 -7.69
CA VAL A 209 -3.19 5.31 -6.90
C VAL A 209 -1.71 5.64 -7.11
N ILE A 210 -1.27 5.77 -8.37
CA ILE A 210 0.13 6.01 -8.73
C ILE A 210 0.70 7.30 -8.10
N PRO A 211 -0.01 8.44 -8.08
CA PRO A 211 0.51 9.65 -7.45
C PRO A 211 0.80 9.46 -5.95
N ARG A 212 -0.08 8.76 -5.22
CA ARG A 212 0.08 8.51 -3.79
C ARG A 212 1.21 7.54 -3.50
N THR A 213 1.26 6.44 -4.24
CA THR A 213 2.28 5.40 -4.07
C THR A 213 3.67 5.85 -4.52
N ARG A 214 3.80 6.72 -5.53
CA ARG A 214 5.07 7.39 -5.86
C ARG A 214 5.59 8.26 -4.72
N LYS A 215 4.69 8.98 -4.03
CA LYS A 215 5.05 9.76 -2.82
C LYS A 215 5.50 8.83 -1.69
N ALA A 216 4.78 7.73 -1.47
CA ALA A 216 5.14 6.70 -0.50
C ALA A 216 6.54 6.11 -0.78
N SER A 217 6.80 5.71 -2.02
CA SER A 217 8.10 5.18 -2.46
C SER A 217 9.26 6.12 -2.12
N LYS A 218 9.15 7.41 -2.50
CA LYS A 218 10.18 8.42 -2.19
C LYS A 218 10.42 8.55 -0.69
N TYR A 219 9.34 8.50 0.10
CA TYR A 219 9.43 8.59 1.56
C TYR A 219 10.11 7.35 2.15
N ILE A 220 9.75 6.13 1.71
CA ILE A 220 10.37 4.87 2.16
C ILE A 220 11.88 4.90 1.89
N THR A 221 12.29 5.25 0.67
CA THR A 221 13.70 5.36 0.30
C THR A 221 14.44 6.34 1.20
N LEU A 222 13.86 7.54 1.39
CA LEU A 222 14.46 8.56 2.25
C LEU A 222 14.58 8.08 3.71
N TYR A 223 13.52 7.46 4.24
CA TYR A 223 13.48 6.93 5.60
C TYR A 223 14.59 5.92 5.84
N ARG A 224 14.70 4.91 4.96
CA ARG A 224 15.69 3.83 5.07
C ARG A 224 17.13 4.34 5.00
N VAL A 225 17.40 5.29 4.10
CA VAL A 225 18.73 5.90 4.00
C VAL A 225 19.09 6.65 5.28
N ILE A 226 18.15 7.39 5.88
CA ILE A 226 18.38 8.08 7.16
C ILE A 226 18.55 7.08 8.30
N GLU A 227 17.80 5.97 8.31
CA GLU A 227 17.95 4.92 9.31
C GLU A 227 19.33 4.26 9.26
N GLU A 228 19.85 4.01 8.06
CA GLU A 228 21.16 3.40 7.86
C GLU A 228 22.34 4.38 8.10
N HIS A 229 22.23 5.62 7.61
CA HIS A 229 23.36 6.57 7.56
C HIS A 229 23.24 7.74 8.55
N GLY A 230 22.10 7.88 9.24
CA GLY A 230 21.77 8.97 10.16
C GLY A 230 21.25 10.25 9.48
N PHE A 231 21.55 10.47 8.20
CA PHE A 231 21.08 11.63 7.43
C PHE A 231 21.13 11.38 5.91
N TYR A 232 20.38 12.18 5.15
CA TYR A 232 20.43 12.22 3.68
C TYR A 232 20.62 13.64 3.18
N VAL A 233 21.31 13.82 2.04
CA VAL A 233 21.66 15.15 1.52
C VAL A 233 21.27 15.28 0.06
N ILE A 234 20.64 16.39 -0.28
CA ILE A 234 20.29 16.77 -1.65
C ILE A 234 20.83 18.17 -1.92
N ASP A 235 21.47 18.34 -3.08
CA ASP A 235 21.84 19.67 -3.57
C ASP A 235 20.57 20.39 -4.08
N PRO A 236 20.31 21.66 -3.69
CA PRO A 236 19.15 22.40 -4.17
C PRO A 236 19.22 22.50 -5.70
N PRO A 237 18.07 22.48 -6.40
CA PRO A 237 18.06 22.75 -7.83
C PRO A 237 18.70 24.12 -8.06
N GLY A 238 19.84 24.14 -8.75
CA GLY A 238 20.53 25.38 -9.08
C GLY A 238 19.66 26.28 -9.97
N PRO A 239 19.88 27.60 -9.98
CA PRO A 239 19.30 28.45 -11.01
C PRO A 239 19.72 27.91 -12.38
N GLN A 240 18.75 27.59 -13.24
CA GLN A 240 19.03 27.03 -14.55
C GLN A 240 19.77 28.05 -15.42
N THR A 241 21.09 27.91 -15.49
CA THR A 241 21.95 28.51 -16.51
C THR A 241 22.88 27.39 -16.99
N GLY A 242 22.77 26.94 -18.25
CA GLY A 242 23.56 25.82 -18.79
C GLY A 242 25.06 26.13 -18.97
N PRO A 243 25.82 25.34 -19.75
CA PRO A 243 25.85 23.88 -19.77
C PRO A 243 26.68 23.31 -18.61
N ALA A 244 26.49 22.02 -18.34
CA ALA A 244 26.91 21.30 -17.15
C ALA A 244 28.41 21.45 -16.78
N VAL A 245 28.66 22.03 -15.60
CA VAL A 245 29.92 21.82 -14.86
C VAL A 245 29.70 20.68 -13.87
N VAL A 246 30.47 19.62 -14.07
CA VAL A 246 30.47 18.37 -13.31
C VAL A 246 31.13 18.57 -11.95
N ILE A 247 30.41 18.39 -10.82
CA ILE A 247 31.00 17.97 -9.53
C ILE A 247 30.02 17.06 -8.76
N SER A 248 30.56 15.98 -8.19
CA SER A 248 29.97 14.98 -7.27
C SER A 248 29.02 13.94 -7.87
N GLN A 249 29.60 12.92 -8.52
CA GLN A 249 28.94 11.70 -8.98
C GLN A 249 28.47 10.74 -7.86
N ARG A 250 28.56 11.10 -6.57
CA ARG A 250 28.34 10.11 -5.49
C ARG A 250 26.89 9.93 -5.04
N TYR A 251 25.96 10.82 -5.42
CA TYR A 251 24.56 10.73 -4.96
C TYR A 251 23.50 11.06 -6.03
N ARG A 252 23.90 11.21 -7.30
CA ARG A 252 22.96 11.47 -8.41
C ARG A 252 22.08 10.24 -8.76
N GLY A 253 22.36 9.07 -8.16
CA GLY A 253 21.68 7.82 -8.49
C GLY A 253 20.47 7.47 -7.65
N LEU A 254 20.31 7.93 -6.40
CA LEU A 254 19.34 7.29 -5.51
C LEU A 254 17.87 7.70 -5.71
N LEU A 255 17.59 8.80 -6.42
CA LEU A 255 16.23 9.19 -6.80
C LEU A 255 15.86 8.78 -8.25
N ASP A 256 16.86 8.70 -9.14
CA ASP A 256 16.68 8.26 -10.54
C ASP A 256 16.87 6.74 -10.73
N GLN A 257 17.49 6.06 -9.76
CA GLN A 257 17.54 4.60 -9.62
C GLN A 257 16.61 4.09 -8.52
N VAL A 258 15.65 4.92 -8.06
CA VAL A 258 14.48 4.35 -7.38
C VAL A 258 13.95 3.35 -8.38
N PRO A 259 13.92 2.04 -8.07
CA PRO A 259 13.21 1.10 -8.91
C PRO A 259 11.87 1.75 -9.22
N ARG A 260 11.38 1.68 -10.46
CA ARG A 260 9.93 1.81 -10.62
C ARG A 260 9.37 0.84 -9.59
N VAL A 261 8.94 1.36 -8.44
CA VAL A 261 8.25 0.57 -7.46
C VAL A 261 7.10 0.09 -8.29
N ASP A 262 7.05 -1.20 -8.56
CA ASP A 262 6.11 -1.79 -9.49
C ASP A 262 4.75 -1.76 -8.80
N ILE A 263 4.23 -0.54 -8.64
CA ILE A 263 2.83 -0.20 -8.42
C ILE A 263 2.00 -0.78 -9.58
N LEU A 264 2.68 -1.09 -10.70
CA LEU A 264 2.20 -1.92 -11.79
C LEU A 264 1.75 -3.32 -11.33
N ALA A 265 2.30 -3.92 -10.26
CA ALA A 265 1.81 -5.21 -9.77
C ALA A 265 0.35 -5.13 -9.29
N VAL A 266 -0.04 -4.02 -8.65
CA VAL A 266 -1.44 -3.71 -8.33
C VAL A 266 -2.24 -3.33 -9.57
N ALA A 267 -1.62 -2.69 -10.56
CA ALA A 267 -2.30 -2.25 -11.76
C ALA A 267 -2.56 -3.38 -12.77
N TYR A 268 -1.71 -4.42 -12.82
CA TYR A 268 -1.68 -5.37 -13.92
C TYR A 268 -1.81 -6.85 -13.52
N GLY A 269 -1.75 -7.21 -12.23
CA GLY A 269 -1.89 -8.60 -11.77
C GLY A 269 -0.70 -9.48 -12.18
N GLY A 270 0.01 -10.03 -11.20
CA GLY A 270 0.90 -11.19 -11.39
C GLY A 270 2.18 -11.00 -12.21
N HIS A 271 3.32 -11.13 -11.52
CA HIS A 271 4.64 -11.61 -12.00
C HIS A 271 5.15 -11.20 -13.41
N THR A 272 6.12 -10.30 -13.43
CA THR A 272 7.19 -10.34 -14.44
C THR A 272 8.20 -11.43 -14.07
N SER A 273 8.01 -12.63 -14.62
CA SER A 273 9.07 -13.63 -14.68
C SER A 273 9.10 -14.30 -16.05
N GLU A 274 10.04 -13.87 -16.89
CA GLU A 274 11.05 -14.77 -17.48
C GLU A 274 12.17 -13.95 -18.17
N PRO A 275 13.46 -14.35 -18.02
CA PRO A 275 14.55 -13.76 -18.79
C PRO A 275 14.56 -14.33 -20.23
N PRO A 276 15.08 -13.59 -21.22
CA PRO A 276 15.19 -14.11 -22.57
C PRO A 276 16.22 -15.24 -22.60
N TYR A 277 15.79 -16.46 -22.91
CA TYR A 277 16.71 -17.51 -23.31
C TYR A 277 17.50 -17.05 -24.52
N SER A 278 18.81 -17.00 -24.33
CA SER A 278 19.82 -16.80 -25.37
C SER A 278 19.64 -17.81 -26.49
N SER A 279 19.55 -17.29 -27.70
CA SER A 279 19.80 -18.03 -28.92
C SER A 279 21.21 -18.63 -28.91
N CYS A 280 21.32 -19.89 -29.31
CA CYS A 280 22.56 -20.45 -29.81
C CYS A 280 22.25 -21.41 -30.96
N GLY A 281 22.81 -21.09 -32.13
CA GLY A 281 23.30 -22.10 -33.09
C GLY A 281 22.32 -22.60 -34.13
N ALA A 282 22.19 -21.87 -35.24
CA ALA A 282 21.84 -22.47 -36.52
C ALA A 282 22.99 -23.36 -37.02
N SER A 283 22.67 -24.58 -37.47
CA SER A 283 23.39 -25.24 -38.56
C SER A 283 22.42 -26.13 -39.34
N HIS A 284 22.24 -25.77 -40.62
CA HIS A 284 21.55 -26.52 -41.68
C HIS A 284 22.49 -27.65 -42.23
N PRO A 285 22.11 -28.39 -43.30
CA PRO A 285 21.29 -29.61 -43.30
C PRO A 285 22.09 -30.79 -43.91
N LEU A 286 21.57 -32.03 -43.92
CA LEU A 286 22.01 -33.03 -44.90
C LEU A 286 20.91 -34.07 -45.17
N ASN A 287 20.58 -34.20 -46.45
CA ASN A 287 19.76 -35.24 -47.07
C ASN A 287 20.45 -36.62 -47.00
N SER A 288 19.64 -37.69 -46.91
CA SER A 288 19.69 -38.94 -47.71
C SER A 288 18.68 -39.91 -47.07
N GLU A 289 17.58 -40.26 -47.73
CA GLU A 289 17.40 -41.33 -48.73
C GLU A 289 17.63 -42.77 -48.24
N ALA A 290 16.71 -43.63 -48.68
CA ALA A 290 16.69 -45.11 -48.70
C ALA A 290 16.47 -45.83 -47.35
N ALA A 291 15.32 -46.44 -47.09
CA ALA A 291 14.62 -47.57 -47.73
C ALA A 291 14.76 -48.88 -46.94
N THR A 292 13.71 -49.69 -47.05
CA THR A 292 13.56 -51.14 -46.77
C THR A 292 13.22 -51.59 -45.35
N GLY A 293 12.12 -52.35 -45.27
CA GLY A 293 11.63 -53.09 -44.11
C GLY A 293 10.12 -53.09 -44.02
#